data_AF-A0A2N1P8P3-F1
#
_entry.id   AF-A0A2N1P8P3-F1
#
_cell.length_a   1.000
_cell.length_b   1.000
_cell.length_c   1.000
_cell.angle_alpha   90.00
_cell.angle_beta   90.00
_cell.angle_gamma   90.00
#
_symmetry.space_group_name_H-M   'P 1'
#
loop_
_entity.id
_entity.type
_entity.pdbx_description
1 polymer ?
#
loop_
_entity_poly.entity_id
_entity_poly.type
_entity_poly.pdbx_seq_one_letter_code
_entity_poly.pdbx_strand_id
1 'polypeptide(L)' 'MGIFQSSKDRLKIFGEFWYFLKTSKRWWLGPIFVFLLLLSLLIVFTESSALAPFIYSLF' A
#
# COMPACT_ATOMS: atom_id res chain seq x y z
N MET A 1 -8.99 -37.20 -10.84
CA MET A 1 -8.65 -36.46 -9.60
C MET A 1 -8.16 -35.06 -9.99
N GLY A 2 -9.07 -34.07 -9.91
CA GLY A 2 -8.88 -32.62 -9.91
C GLY A 2 -7.72 -31.93 -10.64
N ILE A 3 -7.99 -31.46 -11.85
CA ILE A 3 -7.29 -30.44 -12.68
C ILE A 3 -7.08 -29.05 -12.01
N PHE A 4 -7.48 -28.88 -10.75
CA PHE A 4 -7.52 -27.59 -10.03
C PHE A 4 -6.26 -27.26 -9.19
N GLN A 5 -5.21 -28.09 -9.21
CA GLN A 5 -4.00 -27.82 -8.41
C GLN A 5 -3.12 -26.70 -9.01
N SER A 6 -3.03 -26.63 -10.34
CA SER A 6 -2.07 -25.73 -11.03
C SER A 6 -2.25 -24.24 -10.70
N SER A 7 -3.47 -23.78 -10.41
CA SER A 7 -3.71 -22.37 -10.06
C SER A 7 -3.26 -22.03 -8.63
N LYS A 8 -3.31 -22.98 -7.70
CA LYS A 8 -2.87 -22.77 -6.30
C LYS A 8 -1.34 -22.65 -6.23
N ASP A 9 -0.61 -23.35 -7.08
CA ASP A 9 0.85 -23.30 -7.12
C ASP A 9 1.39 -21.94 -7.56
N ARG A 10 0.75 -21.30 -8.54
CA ARG A 10 1.14 -19.95 -8.99
C ARG A 10 0.97 -18.90 -7.89
N LEU A 11 -0.07 -19.04 -7.07
CA LEU A 11 -0.33 -18.16 -5.92
C LEU A 11 0.63 -18.43 -4.75
N LYS A 12 1.12 -19.66 -4.63
CA LYS A 12 2.09 -20.07 -3.61
C LYS A 12 3.41 -19.28 -3.72
N ILE A 13 3.84 -18.97 -4.96
CA ILE A 13 5.02 -18.13 -5.24
C ILE A 13 4.85 -16.72 -4.64
N PHE A 14 3.68 -16.11 -4.75
CA PHE A 14 3.41 -14.80 -4.13
C PHE A 14 3.43 -14.87 -2.60
N GLY A 15 2.92 -15.96 -2.02
CA GLY A 15 2.96 -16.20 -0.58
C GLY A 15 4.37 -16.41 -0.04
N GLU A 16 5.21 -17.17 -0.75
CA GLU A 16 6.62 -17.37 -0.40
C GLU A 16 7.43 -16.07 -0.57
N PHE A 17 7.15 -15.28 -1.61
CA PHE A 17 7.76 -13.97 -1.79
C PHE A 17 7.39 -13.00 -0.66
N TRP A 18 6.13 -12.99 -0.24
CA TRP A 18 5.67 -12.21 0.91
C TRP A 18 6.32 -12.66 2.23
N TYR A 19 6.47 -13.98 2.42
CA TYR A 19 7.18 -14.55 3.55
C TYR A 19 8.67 -14.15 3.54
N PHE A 20 9.31 -14.15 2.37
CA PHE A 20 10.69 -13.71 2.19
C PHE A 20 10.86 -12.21 2.49
N LEU A 21 9.95 -11.35 2.00
CA LEU A 21 9.94 -9.92 2.32
C LEU A 21 9.77 -9.64 3.82
N LYS A 22 8.91 -10.41 4.49
CA LYS A 22 8.71 -10.34 5.94
C LYS A 22 9.94 -10.82 6.72
N THR A 23 10.65 -11.84 6.22
CA THR A 23 11.87 -12.39 6.84
C THR A 23 13.06 -11.46 6.69
N SER A 24 13.14 -10.69 5.59
CA SER A 24 14.22 -9.72 5.33
C SER A 24 14.21 -8.45 6.21
N LYS A 25 13.62 -8.48 7.41
CA LYS A 25 13.52 -7.34 8.36
C LYS A 25 12.86 -6.06 7.81
N ARG A 26 12.23 -6.07 6.63
CA ARG A 26 11.48 -4.92 6.09
C ARG A 26 10.12 -4.70 6.78
N TRP A 27 10.03 -4.99 8.08
CA TRP A 27 8.87 -4.68 8.92
C TRP A 27 8.53 -3.19 8.93
N TRP A 28 9.49 -2.33 8.56
CA TRP A 28 9.34 -0.89 8.38
C TRP A 28 8.45 -0.49 7.20
N LEU A 29 8.22 -1.38 6.21
CA LEU A 29 7.33 -1.07 5.09
C LEU A 29 5.87 -0.96 5.53
N GLY A 30 5.45 -1.73 6.53
CA GLY A 30 4.10 -1.67 7.09
C GLY A 30 3.72 -0.27 7.57
N PRO A 31 4.47 0.32 8.54
CA PRO A 31 4.17 1.66 9.03
C PRO A 31 4.30 2.73 7.96
N ILE A 32 5.27 2.65 7.04
CA ILE A 32 5.40 3.61 5.92
C ILE A 32 4.15 3.59 5.04
N PHE A 33 3.63 2.43 4.69
CA PHE A 33 2.39 2.30 3.91
C PHE A 33 1.17 2.87 4.65
N VAL A 34 1.09 2.66 5.96
CA VAL A 34 0.01 3.23 6.79
C VAL A 34 0.08 4.76 6.79
N PHE A 35 1.26 5.34 6.97
CA PHE A 35 1.45 6.80 6.90
C PHE A 35 1.12 7.37 5.53
N LEU A 36 1.53 6.71 4.45
CA LEU A 36 1.20 7.14 3.08
C LEU A 36 -0.30 7.09 2.81
N LEU A 37 -1.00 6.05 3.28
CA LEU A 37 -2.46 5.98 3.19
C LEU A 37 -3.13 7.07 4.03
N LEU A 38 -2.66 7.30 5.25
CA LEU A 38 -3.19 8.35 6.12
C LEU A 38 -3.00 9.74 5.50
N LEU A 39 -1.83 10.02 4.91
CA LEU A 39 -1.56 11.25 4.18
C LEU A 39 -2.40 11.36 2.91
N SER A 40 -2.55 10.30 2.14
CA SER A 40 -3.40 10.31 0.94
C SER A 40 -4.86 10.57 1.31
N LEU A 41 -5.33 9.96 2.40
CA LEU A 41 -6.66 10.23 2.94
C LEU A 41 -6.78 11.69 3.36
N LEU A 42 -5.81 12.19 4.14
CA LEU A 42 -5.76 13.58 4.60
C LEU A 42 -5.76 14.56 3.43
N ILE A 43 -4.97 14.27 2.38
CA ILE A 43 -4.92 15.07 1.16
C ILE A 43 -6.32 15.11 0.56
N VAL A 44 -6.94 13.96 0.23
CA VAL A 44 -8.28 13.89 -0.36
C VAL A 44 -9.34 14.62 0.48
N PHE A 45 -9.28 14.49 1.82
CA PHE A 45 -10.13 15.27 2.72
C PHE A 45 -9.81 16.77 2.68
N THR A 46 -8.55 17.15 2.46
CA THR A 46 -8.10 18.54 2.33
C THR A 46 -8.34 19.12 0.93
N GLU A 47 -8.49 18.32 -0.13
CA GLU A 47 -8.91 18.81 -1.46
C GLU A 47 -10.35 19.33 -1.41
N SER A 48 -11.18 18.81 -0.50
CA SER A 48 -12.48 19.39 -0.15
C SER A 48 -12.39 20.61 0.75
N SER A 49 -11.23 20.81 1.40
CA SER A 49 -10.95 21.98 2.22
C SER A 49 -10.52 23.12 1.31
N ALA A 50 -11.12 24.29 1.52
CA ALA A 50 -10.82 25.54 0.82
C ALA A 50 -9.35 25.99 0.91
N LEU A 51 -8.45 25.21 1.51
CA LEU A 51 -7.02 25.44 1.71
C LEU A 51 -6.16 25.16 0.46
N ALA A 52 -6.60 24.28 -0.46
CA ALA A 52 -5.90 24.03 -1.72
C ALA A 52 -5.60 25.30 -2.55
N PRO A 53 -6.55 26.23 -2.77
CA PRO A 53 -6.26 27.48 -3.49
C PRO A 53 -5.37 28.46 -2.73
N PHE A 54 -5.24 28.39 -1.40
CA PHE A 54 -4.40 29.30 -0.64
C PHE A 54 -2.91 28.99 -0.75
N ILE A 55 -2.56 27.71 -0.87
CA ILE A 55 -1.17 27.31 -1.13
C ILE A 55 -0.73 27.84 -2.49
N TYR A 56 -1.60 27.80 -3.51
CA TYR A 56 -1.29 28.35 -4.83
C TYR A 56 -1.41 29.87 -4.94
N SER A 57 -2.16 30.54 -4.06
CA SER A 57 -2.28 32.01 -4.11
C SER A 57 -1.18 32.74 -3.35
N LEU A 58 -0.47 32.07 -2.44
CA LEU A 58 0.61 32.65 -1.64
C LEU A 58 2.02 32.48 -2.27
N PHE A 59 2.11 31.79 -3.40
CA PHE A 59 3.30 31.69 -4.26
C PHE A 59 3.01 32.28 -5.64
#